data_AF-A0A6J7FDC4-F1
#
_entry.id   AF-A0A6J7FDC4-F1
#
_cell.length_a   1.000
_cell.length_b   1.000
_cell.length_c   1.000
_cell.angle_alpha   90.00
_cell.angle_beta   90.00
_cell.angle_gamma   90.00
#
_symmetry.space_group_name_H-M   'P 1'
#
loop_
_entity.id
_entity.type
_entity.pdbx_description
1 polymer ?
#
loop_
_entity_poly.entity_id
_entity_poly.type
_entity_poly.pdbx_seq_one_letter_code
_entity_poly.pdbx_strand_id
1 'polypeptide(L)'
;MLRFVVGDIARVSANLANFHRIDGIEDVVTATLAFTNGATGTLTTVWHDNLARPSLRRVEIFCERRFIAIEGDDWHGPVHWTDTDGAEHTLQGEALEAAASPLVDGSLNPDGEFVRAATSGLASWPTFDTAVYAHRVVEAMYESARGGGTAVSLIS
;
A
#
# COMPACT_ATOMS: atom_id res chain seq x y z
N MET A 1 -0.73 -0.79 -3.35
CA MET A 1 -0.57 0.67 -3.22
C MET A 1 0.89 1.10 -3.31
N LEU A 2 1.77 0.75 -2.36
CA LEU A 2 3.18 1.22 -2.33
C LEU A 2 3.91 1.12 -3.68
N ARG A 3 3.79 -0.03 -4.36
CA ARG A 3 4.37 -0.24 -5.69
C ARG A 3 3.89 0.77 -6.74
N PHE A 4 2.60 1.11 -6.73
CA PHE A 4 2.01 2.03 -7.72
C PHE A 4 2.37 3.49 -7.45
N VAL A 5 2.59 3.85 -6.18
CA VAL A 5 2.94 5.22 -5.79
C VAL A 5 4.44 5.46 -5.91
N VAL A 6 5.26 4.49 -5.52
CA VAL A 6 6.71 4.66 -5.37
C VAL A 6 7.51 4.00 -6.49
N GLY A 7 7.06 2.85 -7.01
CA GLY A 7 7.75 2.07 -8.04
C GLY A 7 7.97 0.61 -7.66
N ASP A 8 8.74 -0.12 -8.47
CA ASP A 8 9.03 -1.53 -8.21
C ASP A 8 9.91 -1.73 -6.97
N ILE A 9 9.61 -2.78 -6.21
CA ILE A 9 10.33 -3.14 -4.99
C ILE A 9 11.54 -4.00 -5.37
N ALA A 10 12.72 -3.59 -4.92
CA ALA A 10 13.98 -4.29 -5.17
C ALA A 10 14.25 -5.40 -4.14
N ARG A 11 13.97 -5.13 -2.87
CA ARG A 11 14.16 -6.09 -1.77
C ARG A 11 13.31 -5.73 -0.57
N VAL A 12 13.06 -6.73 0.27
CA VAL A 12 12.32 -6.58 1.54
C VAL A 12 13.10 -7.21 2.69
N SER A 13 12.92 -6.67 3.90
CA SER A 13 13.33 -7.31 5.15
C SER A 13 12.18 -7.20 6.14
N ALA A 14 11.73 -8.31 6.72
CA ALA A 14 10.52 -8.36 7.52
C ALA A 14 10.70 -9.12 8.83
N ASN A 15 9.96 -8.69 9.85
CA ASN A 15 9.77 -9.38 11.11
C ASN A 15 8.28 -9.60 11.34
N LEU A 16 7.94 -10.75 11.91
CA LEU A 16 6.58 -11.11 12.27
C LEU A 16 6.50 -11.48 13.75
N ALA A 17 5.33 -11.32 14.34
CA ALA A 17 5.00 -11.93 15.62
C ALA A 17 3.61 -12.57 15.59
N ASN A 18 3.51 -13.67 16.33
CA ASN A 18 2.32 -14.50 16.42
C ASN A 18 2.10 -14.81 17.92
N PHE A 19 1.40 -13.91 18.60
CA PHE A 19 1.08 -14.02 20.02
C PHE A 19 -0.18 -14.85 20.25
N HIS A 20 -1.12 -14.88 19.30
CA HIS A 20 -2.33 -15.70 19.38
C HIS A 20 -2.12 -17.18 19.06
N ARG A 21 -0.95 -17.56 18.54
CA ARG A 21 -0.54 -18.95 18.25
C ARG A 21 -1.48 -19.67 17.27
N ILE A 22 -2.07 -18.92 16.34
CA ILE A 22 -2.84 -19.49 15.24
C ILE A 22 -1.90 -19.64 14.05
N ASP A 23 -1.71 -20.87 13.61
CA ASP A 23 -0.79 -21.18 12.53
C ASP A 23 -1.24 -20.50 11.22
N GLY A 24 -0.28 -19.85 10.54
CA GLY A 24 -0.55 -19.06 9.34
C GLY A 24 -1.33 -17.76 9.53
N ILE A 25 -1.52 -17.30 10.78
CA ILE A 25 -2.17 -16.03 11.10
C ILE A 25 -1.22 -15.16 11.92
N GLU A 26 -0.53 -14.24 11.27
CA GLU A 26 0.34 -13.28 11.95
C GLU A 26 -0.47 -12.15 12.56
N ASP A 27 -0.15 -11.82 13.81
CA ASP A 27 -0.80 -10.70 14.50
C ASP A 27 -0.16 -9.36 14.15
N VAL A 28 1.16 -9.37 13.91
CA VAL A 28 1.88 -8.19 13.44
C VAL A 28 2.97 -8.59 12.47
N VAL A 29 3.10 -7.80 11.41
CA VAL A 29 4.23 -7.85 10.50
C VAL A 29 4.75 -6.43 10.30
N THR A 30 6.06 -6.27 10.44
CA THR A 30 6.77 -5.03 10.11
C THR A 30 7.81 -5.35 9.04
N ALA A 31 7.74 -4.66 7.90
CA ALA A 31 8.67 -4.81 6.80
C ALA A 31 9.32 -3.48 6.44
N THR A 32 10.60 -3.54 6.08
CA THR A 32 11.32 -2.48 5.37
C THR A 32 11.41 -2.86 3.89
N LEU A 33 11.23 -1.88 3.02
CA LEU A 33 11.26 -2.03 1.57
C LEU A 33 12.33 -1.11 1.00
N ALA A 34 13.12 -1.62 0.07
CA ALA A 34 13.94 -0.79 -0.81
C ALA A 34 13.40 -0.90 -2.23
N PHE A 35 13.22 0.24 -2.89
CA PHE A 35 12.69 0.34 -4.23
C PHE A 35 13.82 0.44 -5.26
N THR A 36 13.54 0.06 -6.50
CA THR A 36 14.53 0.08 -7.60
C THR A 36 15.05 1.48 -7.92
N ASN A 37 14.25 2.51 -7.64
CA ASN A 37 14.60 3.92 -7.82
C ASN A 37 15.33 4.56 -6.62
N GLY A 38 15.69 3.77 -5.61
CA GLY A 38 16.40 4.25 -4.42
C GLY A 38 15.50 4.78 -3.29
N ALA A 39 14.18 4.84 -3.49
CA ALA A 39 13.26 5.12 -2.39
C ALA A 39 13.30 3.99 -1.34
N THR A 40 12.91 4.31 -0.11
CA THR A 40 12.73 3.35 0.98
C THR A 40 11.33 3.47 1.55
N GLY A 41 10.85 2.39 2.14
CA GLY A 41 9.53 2.38 2.77
C GLY A 41 9.47 1.43 3.95
N THR A 42 8.47 1.65 4.78
CA THR A 42 8.08 0.73 5.84
C THR A 42 6.63 0.32 5.64
N LEU A 43 6.31 -0.91 5.98
CA LEU A 43 4.95 -1.43 6.02
C LEU A 43 4.76 -2.10 7.39
N THR A 44 3.77 -1.63 8.14
CA THR A 44 3.34 -2.29 9.36
C THR A 44 1.90 -2.70 9.20
N THR A 45 1.62 -3.98 9.37
CA THR A 45 0.27 -4.52 9.47
C THR A 45 0.08 -5.11 10.85
N VAL A 46 -1.03 -4.76 11.48
CA VAL A 46 -1.44 -5.29 12.79
C VAL A 46 -2.84 -5.82 12.61
N TRP A 47 -3.00 -7.11 12.83
CA TRP A 47 -4.26 -7.82 12.81
C TRP A 47 -4.56 -8.19 14.26
N HIS A 48 -5.80 -7.90 14.71
CA HIS A 48 -6.36 -8.16 16.06
C HIS A 48 -6.14 -7.08 17.15
N ASP A 49 -7.06 -7.13 18.13
CA ASP A 49 -7.05 -6.49 19.46
C ASP A 49 -7.06 -4.96 19.62
N ASN A 50 -7.00 -4.19 18.53
CA ASN A 50 -7.24 -2.75 18.62
C ASN A 50 -8.65 -2.37 18.16
N LEU A 51 -9.67 -2.75 18.95
CA LEU A 51 -11.08 -2.45 18.65
C LEU A 51 -11.41 -0.95 18.61
N ALA A 52 -10.60 -0.13 19.28
CA ALA A 52 -10.76 1.33 19.29
C ALA A 52 -10.15 2.01 18.06
N ARG A 53 -9.28 1.31 17.32
CA ARG A 53 -8.70 1.79 16.07
C ARG A 53 -9.54 1.24 14.91
N PRO A 54 -10.32 2.07 14.20
CA PRO A 54 -10.98 1.63 12.98
C PRO A 54 -9.96 1.04 12.00
N SER A 55 -10.40 0.08 11.17
CA SER A 55 -9.56 -0.53 10.14
C SER A 55 -9.22 0.53 9.08
N LEU A 56 -8.13 1.25 9.30
CA LEU A 56 -7.68 2.37 8.49
C LEU A 56 -6.25 2.15 8.01
N ARG A 57 -5.96 2.59 6.78
CA ARG A 57 -4.62 2.63 6.22
C ARG A 57 -4.05 4.03 6.40
N ARG A 58 -3.03 4.15 7.24
CA ARG A 58 -2.21 5.37 7.29
C ARG A 58 -1.13 5.27 6.23
N VAL A 59 -0.96 6.31 5.42
CA VAL A 59 0.09 6.39 4.40
C VAL A 59 0.83 7.69 4.59
N GLU A 60 2.16 7.62 4.64
CA GLU A 60 3.02 8.80 4.73
C GLU A 60 4.07 8.75 3.62
N ILE A 61 4.25 9.87 2.93
CA ILE A 61 5.19 10.03 1.82
C ILE A 61 6.07 11.22 2.12
N PHE A 62 7.37 10.98 2.19
CA PHE A 62 8.39 11.99 2.43
C PHE A 62 9.18 12.21 1.15
N CYS A 63 9.08 13.41 0.60
CA CYS A 63 9.81 13.86 -0.57
C CYS A 63 10.74 15.02 -0.17
N GLU A 64 11.74 15.32 -1.00
CA GLU A 64 12.64 16.47 -0.82
C GLU A 64 11.88 17.79 -0.58
N ARG A 65 10.74 17.95 -1.25
CA ARG A 65 9.97 19.21 -1.26
C ARG A 65 8.54 19.11 -0.73
N ARG A 66 8.14 17.95 -0.21
CA ARG A 66 6.77 17.77 0.27
C ARG A 66 6.67 16.60 1.24
N PHE A 67 5.88 16.80 2.29
CA PHE A 67 5.35 15.71 3.11
C PHE A 67 3.88 15.51 2.76
N ILE A 68 3.42 14.27 2.61
CA ILE A 68 2.02 13.93 2.31
C ILE A 68 1.58 12.84 3.29
N ALA A 69 0.39 12.99 3.87
CA ALA A 69 -0.24 11.99 4.72
C ALA A 69 -1.67 11.70 4.25
N ILE A 70 -2.04 10.41 4.23
CA ILE A 70 -3.41 9.94 4.07
C ILE A 70 -3.81 9.33 5.41
N GLU A 71 -4.89 9.85 5.99
CA GLU A 71 -5.39 9.47 7.30
C GLU A 71 -6.92 9.31 7.27
N GLY A 72 -7.48 8.82 8.38
CA GLY A 72 -8.93 8.71 8.50
C GLY A 72 -9.51 7.68 7.53
N ASP A 73 -10.55 8.09 6.80
CA ASP A 73 -11.28 7.21 5.90
C ASP A 73 -10.52 7.01 4.58
N ASP A 74 -10.22 5.76 4.24
CA ASP A 74 -9.45 5.41 3.04
C ASP A 74 -10.12 5.84 1.71
N TRP A 75 -11.40 6.24 1.71
CA TRP A 75 -12.14 6.69 0.53
C TRP A 75 -12.25 8.21 0.42
N HIS A 76 -12.48 8.90 1.54
CA HIS A 76 -12.78 10.34 1.55
C HIS A 76 -11.71 11.18 2.29
N GLY A 77 -10.63 10.54 2.74
CA GLY A 77 -9.52 11.18 3.40
C GLY A 77 -9.76 11.43 4.90
N PRO A 78 -9.03 12.40 5.48
CA PRO A 78 -8.30 13.48 4.81
C PRO A 78 -6.96 13.08 4.15
N VAL A 79 -6.59 13.86 3.13
CA VAL A 79 -5.22 13.94 2.61
C VAL A 79 -4.62 15.27 3.04
N HIS A 80 -3.50 15.23 3.77
CA HIS A 80 -2.73 16.39 4.22
C HIS A 80 -1.43 16.48 3.43
N TRP A 81 -0.95 17.69 3.14
CA TRP A 81 0.43 17.88 2.71
C TRP A 81 1.03 19.21 3.16
N THR A 82 2.34 19.22 3.31
CA THR A 82 3.14 20.39 3.68
C THR A 82 4.20 20.64 2.61
N ASP A 83 4.25 21.87 2.08
CA ASP A 83 5.25 22.31 1.10
C ASP A 83 6.53 22.82 1.77
N THR A 84 7.59 23.08 0.98
CA THR A 84 8.91 23.53 1.48
C THR A 84 8.90 24.84 2.24
N ASP A 85 7.91 25.71 1.98
CA ASP A 85 7.74 26.99 2.67
C ASP A 85 6.93 26.86 3.97
N GLY A 86 6.49 25.64 4.32
CA GLY A 86 5.67 25.36 5.49
C GLY A 86 4.16 25.56 5.26
N ALA A 87 3.72 25.85 4.03
CA ALA A 87 2.30 25.90 3.73
C ALA A 87 1.66 24.51 3.92
N GLU A 88 0.62 24.45 4.76
CA GLU A 88 -0.16 23.25 5.02
C GLU A 88 -1.47 23.27 4.23
N HIS A 89 -1.83 22.12 3.69
CA HIS A 89 -3.01 21.95 2.86
C HIS A 89 -3.77 20.69 3.26
N THR A 90 -5.08 20.69 3.00
CA THR A 90 -5.95 19.53 3.24
C THR A 90 -6.98 19.40 2.15
N LEU A 91 -7.26 18.17 1.73
CA LEU A 91 -8.45 17.81 0.95
C LEU A 91 -9.16 16.65 1.62
N GLN A 92 -10.49 16.73 1.67
CA GLN A 92 -11.36 15.69 2.21
C GLN A 92 -12.76 15.77 1.59
N GLY A 93 -13.51 14.67 1.65
CA GLY A 93 -14.89 14.59 1.14
C GLY A 93 -15.01 15.02 -0.32
N GLU A 94 -16.06 15.79 -0.64
CA GLU A 94 -16.34 16.24 -2.02
C GLU A 94 -15.17 17.01 -2.66
N ALA A 95 -14.40 17.77 -1.89
CA ALA A 95 -13.26 18.50 -2.42
C ALA A 95 -12.11 17.56 -2.84
N LEU A 96 -11.88 16.49 -2.07
CA LEU A 96 -10.92 15.44 -2.45
C LEU A 96 -11.43 14.67 -3.67
N GLU A 97 -12.71 14.29 -3.67
CA GLU A 97 -13.32 13.58 -4.80
C GLU A 97 -13.23 14.40 -6.09
N ALA A 98 -13.56 15.70 -6.03
CA ALA A 98 -13.48 16.60 -7.19
C ALA A 98 -12.04 16.74 -7.71
N ALA A 99 -11.04 16.76 -6.82
CA ALA A 99 -9.63 16.84 -7.19
C ALA A 99 -9.08 15.51 -7.74
N ALA A 100 -9.54 14.37 -7.22
CA ALA A 100 -9.05 13.04 -7.58
C ALA A 100 -9.74 12.44 -8.80
N SER A 101 -11.04 12.71 -9.00
CA SER A 101 -11.84 12.13 -10.09
C SER A 101 -11.23 12.32 -11.48
N PRO A 102 -10.65 13.48 -11.84
CA PRO A 102 -10.00 13.66 -13.14
C PRO A 102 -8.73 12.81 -13.33
N LEU A 103 -8.17 12.25 -12.25
CA LEU A 103 -6.97 11.41 -12.26
C LEU A 103 -7.30 9.91 -12.35
N VAL A 104 -8.58 9.55 -12.23
CA VAL A 104 -9.03 8.16 -12.26
C VAL A 104 -9.23 7.72 -13.71
N ASP A 105 -8.46 6.73 -14.14
CA ASP A 105 -8.75 5.98 -15.36
C ASP A 105 -9.88 4.99 -15.08
N GLY A 106 -11.03 5.18 -15.73
CA GLY A 106 -12.20 4.32 -15.58
C GLY A 106 -13.22 4.86 -14.58
N SER A 107 -13.65 4.02 -13.64
CA SER A 107 -14.73 4.23 -12.70
C SER A 107 -14.32 3.81 -11.30
N LEU A 108 -15.01 4.32 -10.28
CA LEU A 108 -14.77 3.94 -8.88
C LEU A 108 -15.34 2.55 -8.51
N ASN A 109 -15.82 1.78 -9.49
CA ASN A 109 -16.41 0.45 -9.30
C ASN A 109 -15.55 -0.63 -9.99
N PRO A 110 -14.52 -1.15 -9.31
CA PRO A 110 -13.61 -2.15 -9.89
C PRO A 110 -14.33 -3.47 -10.25
N ASP A 111 -15.36 -3.87 -9.50
CA ASP A 111 -16.14 -5.08 -9.79
C ASP A 111 -16.89 -4.93 -11.12
N GLY A 112 -17.50 -3.77 -11.34
CA GLY A 112 -18.17 -3.44 -12.59
C GLY A 112 -17.21 -3.41 -13.78
N GLU A 113 -15.99 -2.91 -13.58
CA GLU A 113 -14.94 -2.92 -14.61
C GLU A 113 -14.49 -4.32 -14.98
N PHE A 114 -14.28 -5.17 -13.97
CA PHE A 114 -13.92 -6.56 -14.18
C PHE A 114 -14.99 -7.30 -15.00
N VAL A 115 -16.26 -7.17 -14.63
CA VAL A 115 -17.37 -7.81 -15.36
C VAL A 115 -17.45 -7.29 -16.80
N ARG A 116 -17.29 -5.97 -17.02
CA ARG A 116 -17.27 -5.39 -18.39
C ARG A 116 -16.10 -5.93 -19.22
N ALA A 117 -14.91 -5.99 -18.66
CA ALA A 117 -13.73 -6.52 -19.34
C ALA A 117 -13.94 -8.00 -19.72
N ALA A 118 -14.41 -8.83 -18.78
CA ALA A 118 -14.66 -10.25 -19.00
C ALA A 118 -15.72 -10.51 -20.08
N THR A 119 -16.85 -9.79 -20.03
CA THR A 119 -17.94 -9.94 -20.99
C THR A 119 -17.61 -9.39 -22.38
N SER A 120 -16.71 -8.39 -22.46
CA SER A 120 -16.29 -7.77 -23.73
C SER A 120 -15.03 -8.40 -24.34
N GLY A 121 -14.42 -9.39 -23.67
CA GLY A 121 -13.17 -10.01 -24.12
C GLY A 121 -11.98 -9.05 -24.10
N LEU A 122 -11.99 -8.03 -23.24
CA LEU A 122 -10.91 -7.06 -23.08
C LEU A 122 -10.02 -7.42 -21.89
N ALA A 123 -8.79 -6.91 -21.88
CA ALA A 123 -7.90 -7.06 -20.74
C ALA A 123 -8.47 -6.32 -19.50
N SER A 124 -8.48 -6.98 -18.35
CA SER A 124 -8.81 -6.36 -17.08
C SER A 124 -7.60 -5.64 -16.48
N TRP A 125 -7.87 -4.60 -15.70
CA TRP A 125 -6.87 -3.95 -14.86
C TRP A 125 -7.37 -3.93 -13.40
N PRO A 126 -6.51 -4.21 -12.39
CA PRO A 126 -5.16 -4.79 -12.50
C PRO A 126 -5.11 -6.13 -13.21
N THR A 127 -3.95 -6.46 -13.82
CA THR A 127 -3.74 -7.76 -14.47
C THR A 127 -3.45 -8.88 -13.45
N PHE A 128 -3.56 -10.14 -13.90
CA PHE A 128 -3.11 -11.30 -13.11
C PHE A 128 -1.65 -11.18 -12.67
N ASP A 129 -0.75 -10.74 -13.55
CA ASP A 129 0.67 -10.54 -13.21
C ASP A 129 0.86 -9.52 -12.09
N THR A 130 0.01 -8.50 -12.02
CA THR A 130 0.02 -7.52 -10.94
C THR A 130 -0.33 -8.17 -9.60
N ALA A 131 -1.33 -9.06 -9.58
CA ALA A 131 -1.69 -9.82 -8.40
C ALA A 131 -0.59 -10.82 -8.00
N VAL A 132 -0.01 -11.56 -8.95
CA VAL A 132 1.09 -12.49 -8.70
C VAL A 132 2.31 -11.76 -8.13
N TYR A 133 2.66 -10.60 -8.68
CA TYR A 133 3.76 -9.80 -8.14
C TYR A 133 3.51 -9.42 -6.67
N ALA A 134 2.30 -8.98 -6.32
CA ALA A 134 1.96 -8.66 -4.93
C ALA A 134 2.16 -9.88 -4.00
N HIS A 135 1.76 -11.08 -4.44
CA HIS A 135 1.98 -12.31 -3.66
C HIS A 135 3.46 -12.68 -3.54
N ARG A 136 4.27 -12.47 -4.58
CA ARG A 136 5.72 -12.69 -4.51
C ARG A 136 6.39 -11.77 -3.48
N VAL A 137 5.95 -10.52 -3.38
CA VAL A 137 6.44 -9.59 -2.35
C VAL A 137 6.09 -10.10 -0.95
N VAL A 138 4.86 -10.57 -0.75
CA VAL A 138 4.42 -11.14 0.54
C VAL A 138 5.20 -12.42 0.88
N GLU A 139 5.41 -13.33 -0.08
CA GLU A 139 6.23 -14.52 0.16
C GLU A 139 7.67 -14.15 0.51
N ALA A 140 8.27 -13.15 -0.15
CA ALA A 140 9.61 -12.67 0.20
C ALA A 140 9.66 -12.08 1.62
N MET A 141 8.59 -11.47 2.13
CA MET A 141 8.50 -11.05 3.53
C MET A 141 8.47 -12.25 4.47
N TYR A 142 7.71 -13.30 4.14
CA TYR A 142 7.71 -14.53 4.93
C TYR A 142 9.06 -15.25 4.90
N GLU A 143 9.70 -15.34 3.74
CA GLU A 143 11.07 -15.87 3.61
C GLU A 143 12.05 -15.07 4.48
N SER A 144 11.99 -13.74 4.41
CA SER A 144 12.82 -12.86 5.24
C SER A 144 12.63 -13.12 6.73
N ALA A 145 11.38 -13.23 7.18
CA ALA A 145 11.06 -13.49 8.58
C ALA A 145 11.55 -14.87 9.05
N ARG A 146 11.38 -15.92 8.23
CA ARG A 146 11.95 -17.25 8.51
C ARG A 146 13.48 -17.22 8.59
N GLY A 147 14.11 -16.34 7.81
CA GLY A 147 15.55 -16.07 7.83
C GLY A 147 16.01 -15.06 8.90
N GLY A 148 15.22 -14.81 9.94
CA GLY A 148 15.58 -13.90 11.03
C GLY A 148 15.64 -12.42 10.61
N GLY A 149 14.84 -12.02 9.64
CA GLY A 149 14.79 -10.66 9.10
C GLY A 149 15.85 -10.36 8.04
N THR A 150 16.57 -11.37 7.55
CA THR A 150 17.53 -11.18 6.46
C THR A 150 16.85 -10.65 5.21
N ALA A 151 17.48 -9.71 4.50
CA ALA A 151 16.89 -9.11 3.31
C ALA A 151 16.78 -10.10 2.15
N VAL A 152 15.62 -10.14 1.49
CA VAL A 152 15.31 -10.99 0.34
C VAL A 152 15.17 -10.12 -0.91
N SER A 153 15.89 -10.49 -1.98
CA SER A 153 15.84 -9.78 -3.28
C SER A 153 14.61 -10.19 -4.08
N LEU A 154 13.99 -9.20 -4.74
CA LEU A 154 12.89 -9.38 -5.69
C LEU A 154 13.32 -9.11 -7.14
N ILE A 155 14.55 -8.62 -7.33
CA ILE A 155 15.17 -8.47 -8.65
C ILE A 155 15.97 -9.75 -8.93
N SER A 156 15.69 -10.37 -10.07
CA SER A 156 16.46 -11.48 -10.65
C SER A 156 17.69 -10.97 -11.40
#